data_AF-U7Q9P3-F1
#
_entry.id   AF-U7Q9P3-F1
#
_cell.length_a   1.000
_cell.length_b   1.000
_cell.length_c   1.000
_cell.angle_alpha   90.00
_cell.angle_beta   90.00
_cell.angle_gamma   90.00
#
_symmetry.space_group_name_H-M   'P 1'
#
loop_
_entity.id
_entity.type
_entity.pdbx_description
1 polymer ?
#
loop_
_entity_poly.entity_id
_entity_poly.type
_entity_poly.pdbx_seq_one_letter_code
_entity_poly.pdbx_strand_id
1 'polypeptide(L)'
;MNNKFQRRNRTRKTPPQMVRILQQLGWLNPKPRNRQTSAESTKQPFQSQRRRQRLPPSTNTILSGVWQKWMADGVAFVLLLGGSTLLAGGAWFSYKLILDPDVGIWLNQFLPAWTQIPLQRHEAIKTLNEVRVSLEEQGLTIGESLSLSRSDSPAASSSLFENNRYLNLIKPFLLPTDQLVQHSPDLLVPVVKQRESSQAYPCSAVCQEIVELRVYKAVQMPYQRPGSEQYYRLVHQLDANGPAESFVLTSLISNRTNQQGSNKPVPLSQIRQFSGKVPSFGVWFSMKGERIIGTKKVPYGKVIHYNPAYYYLSTMLEWKSSAGQQPIWEQVTGNSEPELLVEDTIGLEPQFNIYQVKPRQFVPNPIQLADISLDEQVIDNYAYRKALRLARSGLWSAALELMEPLKKEVDKNGYDANKWPALAQAQLDLIQFHANITDAQAGAAWASPTQKVLASLIDGRWTEALDVVQNERVNSDEINTLLQADDGRLKVRIQAALAESPEEKDLQAWGALIVAAQEGRNQAITWLDEQSATSDNRIRIQELLD
;
A
#
# COMPACT_ATOMS: atom_id res chain seq x y z
N MET A 1 -38.51 28.08 18.57
CA MET A 1 -39.12 27.71 17.26
C MET A 1 -38.91 26.21 17.10
N ASN A 2 -39.96 25.42 16.86
CA ASN A 2 -39.90 23.97 17.04
C ASN A 2 -39.46 23.22 15.78
N ASN A 3 -38.18 22.84 15.69
CA ASN A 3 -37.72 21.86 14.72
C ASN A 3 -38.02 20.44 15.22
N LYS A 4 -39.18 19.89 14.83
CA LYS A 4 -39.46 18.46 14.98
C LYS A 4 -38.62 17.66 14.00
N PHE A 5 -37.80 16.73 14.50
CA PHE A 5 -37.16 15.70 13.66
C PHE A 5 -38.23 14.88 12.92
N GLN A 6 -38.36 15.08 11.61
CA GLN A 6 -39.27 14.29 10.79
C GLN A 6 -38.63 12.94 10.44
N ARG A 7 -39.12 11.86 11.08
CA ARG A 7 -38.86 10.48 10.65
C ARG A 7 -39.19 10.33 9.16
N ARG A 8 -38.18 10.08 8.33
CA ARG A 8 -38.36 9.67 6.93
C ARG A 8 -38.32 8.15 6.85
N ASN A 9 -39.40 7.53 6.40
CA ASN A 9 -39.41 6.11 6.03
C ASN A 9 -38.45 5.87 4.83
N ARG A 10 -37.19 5.52 5.12
CA ARG A 10 -36.22 5.10 4.11
C ARG A 10 -36.62 3.72 3.59
N THR A 11 -37.27 3.64 2.43
CA THR A 11 -37.52 2.37 1.74
C THR A 11 -36.20 1.70 1.37
N ARG A 12 -36.15 0.35 1.43
CA ARG A 12 -34.97 -0.44 1.07
C ARG A 12 -34.54 -0.17 -0.37
N LYS A 13 -33.51 0.66 -0.56
CA LYS A 13 -32.76 0.76 -1.81
C LYS A 13 -31.71 -0.36 -1.86
N THR A 14 -31.46 -0.90 -3.04
CA THR A 14 -30.33 -1.81 -3.26
C THR A 14 -29.02 -1.08 -2.99
N PRO A 15 -28.09 -1.66 -2.21
CA PRO A 15 -26.85 -0.98 -1.84
C PRO A 15 -25.89 -0.80 -3.04
N PRO A 16 -25.05 0.25 -3.02
CA PRO A 16 -24.01 0.47 -4.03
C PRO A 16 -22.88 -0.58 -3.91
N GLN A 17 -21.95 -0.56 -4.88
CA GLN A 17 -20.95 -1.61 -5.08
C GLN A 17 -20.05 -1.90 -3.87
N MET A 18 -19.85 -0.95 -2.94
CA MET A 18 -19.06 -1.15 -1.71
C MET A 18 -19.52 -2.35 -0.87
N VAL A 19 -20.82 -2.71 -0.86
CA VAL A 19 -21.30 -3.86 -0.08
C VAL A 19 -20.78 -5.21 -0.61
N ARG A 20 -20.26 -5.28 -1.85
CA ARG A 20 -19.53 -6.47 -2.31
C ARG A 20 -18.19 -6.66 -1.59
N ILE A 21 -17.53 -5.58 -1.16
CA ILE A 21 -16.26 -5.65 -0.42
C ILE A 21 -16.53 -6.27 0.96
N LEU A 22 -17.55 -5.78 1.68
CA LEU A 22 -17.98 -6.35 2.96
C LEU A 22 -18.45 -7.82 2.87
N GLN A 23 -18.99 -8.23 1.71
CA GLN A 23 -19.30 -9.64 1.43
C GLN A 23 -18.04 -10.48 1.11
N GLN A 24 -17.05 -9.93 0.41
CA GLN A 24 -15.77 -10.61 0.15
C GLN A 24 -14.89 -10.73 1.41
N LEU A 25 -15.02 -9.79 2.36
CA LEU A 25 -14.41 -9.86 3.69
C LEU A 25 -15.15 -10.83 4.65
N GLY A 26 -16.25 -11.47 4.21
CA GLY A 26 -16.89 -12.59 4.89
C GLY A 26 -17.93 -12.24 5.96
N TRP A 27 -18.26 -10.95 6.17
CA TRP A 27 -19.17 -10.52 7.24
C TRP A 27 -20.66 -10.74 6.93
N LEU A 28 -21.06 -10.96 5.67
CA LEU A 28 -22.42 -11.31 5.28
C LEU A 28 -22.41 -12.42 4.21
N ASN A 29 -23.08 -13.54 4.49
CA ASN A 29 -22.86 -14.81 3.79
C ASN A 29 -24.09 -15.29 2.97
N PRO A 30 -24.01 -15.34 1.63
CA PRO A 30 -24.96 -16.07 0.78
C PRO A 30 -24.30 -17.24 0.02
N LYS A 31 -25.04 -18.35 -0.11
CA LYS A 31 -24.58 -19.61 -0.75
C LYS A 31 -24.18 -19.46 -2.23
N PRO A 32 -23.24 -20.29 -2.73
CA PRO A 32 -22.74 -20.20 -4.11
C PRO A 32 -23.78 -20.60 -5.16
N ARG A 33 -23.62 -20.07 -6.39
CA ARG A 33 -24.41 -20.43 -7.56
C ARG A 33 -23.51 -20.79 -8.74
N ASN A 34 -23.61 -22.03 -9.22
CA ASN A 34 -22.84 -22.55 -10.35
C ASN A 34 -23.04 -21.71 -11.63
N ARG A 35 -21.99 -21.62 -12.45
CA ARG A 35 -22.14 -21.46 -13.90
C ARG A 35 -21.03 -22.22 -14.64
N GLN A 36 -21.40 -22.85 -15.75
CA GLN A 36 -20.52 -23.75 -16.50
C GLN A 36 -19.65 -23.02 -17.51
N THR A 37 -18.55 -23.67 -17.88
CA THR A 37 -17.66 -23.31 -18.99
C THR A 37 -18.33 -23.52 -20.35
N SER A 38 -18.06 -22.62 -21.30
CA SER A 38 -18.07 -22.92 -22.73
C SER A 38 -16.69 -22.57 -23.30
N ALA A 39 -16.14 -23.45 -24.14
CA ALA A 39 -14.92 -23.21 -24.89
C ALA A 39 -15.28 -22.93 -26.36
N GLU A 40 -14.44 -22.14 -27.05
CA GLU A 40 -14.54 -21.96 -28.49
C GLU A 40 -13.15 -22.03 -29.12
N SER A 41 -13.06 -22.65 -30.30
CA SER A 41 -11.79 -23.03 -30.93
C SER A 41 -11.97 -23.04 -32.45
N THR A 42 -11.36 -22.08 -33.15
CA THR A 42 -11.39 -22.02 -34.61
C THR A 42 -9.97 -21.97 -35.17
N LYS A 43 -9.62 -23.02 -35.93
CA LYS A 43 -8.41 -23.09 -36.75
C LYS A 43 -8.67 -22.44 -38.11
N GLN A 44 -7.63 -21.97 -38.80
CA GLN A 44 -7.33 -22.43 -40.17
C GLN A 44 -5.89 -22.03 -40.61
N PRO A 45 -5.32 -22.67 -41.66
CA PRO A 45 -3.90 -22.59 -41.98
C PRO A 45 -3.59 -21.77 -43.25
N PHE A 46 -2.31 -21.51 -43.51
CA PHE A 46 -1.80 -21.29 -44.88
C PHE A 46 -0.45 -22.00 -45.09
N GLN A 47 -0.19 -22.44 -46.33
CA GLN A 47 0.98 -23.25 -46.69
C GLN A 47 1.99 -22.52 -47.60
N SER A 48 3.22 -22.99 -47.50
CA SER A 48 4.43 -22.70 -48.28
C SER A 48 4.28 -22.39 -49.79
N GLN A 49 5.23 -21.59 -50.31
CA GLN A 49 5.76 -21.78 -51.67
C GLN A 49 7.30 -21.62 -51.71
N ARG A 50 7.94 -22.18 -52.75
CA ARG A 50 9.40 -22.34 -52.86
C ARG A 50 10.03 -21.53 -54.00
N ARG A 51 11.10 -20.80 -53.64
CA ARG A 51 12.42 -20.68 -54.32
C ARG A 51 12.51 -21.16 -55.80
N ARG A 52 12.99 -20.28 -56.69
CA ARG A 52 13.75 -20.63 -57.91
C ARG A 52 14.99 -19.75 -58.08
N GLN A 53 16.02 -20.29 -58.71
CA GLN A 53 17.29 -19.63 -59.06
C GLN A 53 17.51 -19.67 -60.58
N ARG A 54 18.23 -18.70 -61.16
CA ARG A 54 18.95 -18.82 -62.45
C ARG A 54 20.23 -17.96 -62.46
N LEU A 55 21.17 -18.30 -63.34
CA LEU A 55 22.53 -17.77 -63.54
C LEU A 55 22.95 -18.05 -65.01
N PRO A 56 24.06 -17.50 -65.54
CA PRO A 56 24.57 -16.12 -65.47
C PRO A 56 24.39 -15.45 -66.87
N PRO A 57 25.32 -15.39 -67.88
CA PRO A 57 26.80 -15.41 -67.95
C PRO A 57 27.47 -14.19 -68.69
N SER A 58 28.80 -14.05 -68.55
CA SER A 58 29.74 -13.35 -69.47
C SER A 58 29.68 -11.79 -69.55
N THR A 59 30.75 -11.04 -69.88
CA THR A 59 32.14 -11.35 -70.31
C THR A 59 33.20 -10.53 -69.54
N ASN A 60 34.47 -10.97 -69.57
CA ASN A 60 35.66 -10.13 -69.30
C ASN A 60 36.05 -9.39 -70.61
N THR A 61 36.84 -8.30 -70.68
CA THR A 61 38.06 -7.85 -69.97
C THR A 61 38.12 -6.30 -70.00
N ILE A 62 39.03 -5.58 -69.31
CA ILE A 62 40.44 -5.27 -69.69
C ILE A 62 41.24 -4.87 -68.42
N LEU A 63 42.56 -5.05 -68.47
CA LEU A 63 43.49 -4.96 -67.34
C LEU A 63 44.40 -3.70 -67.39
N SER A 64 45.19 -3.51 -66.32
CA SER A 64 46.44 -2.72 -66.22
C SER A 64 46.39 -1.21 -66.49
N GLY A 65 46.76 -0.42 -65.49
CA GLY A 65 47.02 1.03 -65.60
C GLY A 65 46.94 1.80 -64.28
N VAL A 66 46.18 1.29 -63.30
CA VAL A 66 45.80 2.05 -62.08
C VAL A 66 46.56 1.62 -60.81
N TRP A 67 47.12 0.41 -60.78
CA TRP A 67 47.58 -0.23 -59.53
C TRP A 67 48.80 0.42 -58.86
N GLN A 68 49.68 1.09 -59.62
CA GLN A 68 50.90 1.72 -59.05
C GLN A 68 50.65 3.02 -58.29
N LYS A 69 49.49 3.70 -58.43
CA LYS A 69 49.13 4.84 -57.57
C LYS A 69 48.51 4.41 -56.25
N TRP A 70 47.68 3.35 -56.27
CA TRP A 70 46.92 2.89 -55.10
C TRP A 70 47.77 2.42 -53.91
N MET A 71 49.02 2.01 -54.12
CA MET A 71 49.90 1.60 -53.02
C MET A 71 50.46 2.78 -52.20
N ALA A 72 50.58 3.97 -52.81
CA ALA A 72 51.00 5.18 -52.09
C ALA A 72 49.81 5.79 -51.33
N ASP A 73 48.69 6.01 -52.04
CA ASP A 73 47.44 6.49 -51.44
C ASP A 73 46.88 5.50 -50.41
N GLY A 74 47.15 4.20 -50.55
CA GLY A 74 46.74 3.16 -49.62
C GLY A 74 47.31 3.31 -48.20
N VAL A 75 48.55 3.78 -48.04
CA VAL A 75 49.12 4.05 -46.71
C VAL A 75 48.44 5.28 -46.08
N ALA A 76 48.17 6.31 -46.86
CA ALA A 76 47.39 7.47 -46.41
C ALA A 76 45.95 7.08 -46.05
N PHE A 77 45.30 6.21 -46.83
CA PHE A 77 43.98 5.68 -46.54
C PHE A 77 43.96 4.78 -45.30
N VAL A 78 44.98 3.94 -45.06
CA VAL A 78 45.08 3.13 -43.85
C VAL A 78 45.34 4.00 -42.60
N LEU A 79 46.11 5.08 -42.72
CA LEU A 79 46.29 6.04 -41.62
C LEU A 79 45.03 6.90 -41.37
N LEU A 80 44.34 7.35 -42.41
CA LEU A 80 43.10 8.12 -42.30
C LEU A 80 41.92 7.25 -41.83
N LEU A 81 41.77 6.02 -42.32
CA LEU A 81 40.78 5.07 -41.83
C LEU A 81 41.16 4.53 -40.44
N GLY A 82 42.44 4.32 -40.13
CA GLY A 82 42.90 3.96 -38.79
C GLY A 82 42.60 5.05 -37.77
N GLY A 83 42.93 6.30 -38.09
CA GLY A 83 42.57 7.47 -37.29
C GLY A 83 41.05 7.65 -37.18
N SER A 84 40.31 7.51 -38.28
CA SER A 84 38.84 7.65 -38.29
C SER A 84 38.12 6.52 -37.56
N THR A 85 38.64 5.28 -37.58
CA THR A 85 38.08 4.16 -36.80
C THR A 85 38.47 4.24 -35.32
N LEU A 86 39.65 4.79 -34.97
CA LEU A 86 39.97 5.16 -33.59
C LEU A 86 39.09 6.30 -33.07
N LEU A 87 38.81 7.33 -33.87
CA LEU A 87 37.91 8.43 -33.49
C LEU A 87 36.45 7.98 -33.41
N ALA A 88 35.94 7.24 -34.41
CA ALA A 88 34.59 6.70 -34.39
C ALA A 88 34.41 5.64 -33.28
N GLY A 89 35.40 4.77 -33.07
CA GLY A 89 35.43 3.80 -31.99
C GLY A 89 35.52 4.46 -30.61
N GLY A 90 36.34 5.51 -30.46
CA GLY A 90 36.43 6.31 -29.24
C GLY A 90 35.15 7.09 -28.95
N ALA A 91 34.51 7.66 -29.96
CA ALA A 91 33.21 8.33 -29.83
C ALA A 91 32.09 7.34 -29.47
N TRP A 92 32.06 6.17 -30.13
CA TRP A 92 31.15 5.07 -29.80
C TRP A 92 31.37 4.56 -28.37
N PHE A 93 32.63 4.38 -27.95
CA PHE A 93 32.98 3.95 -26.60
C PHE A 93 32.61 5.00 -25.53
N SER A 94 32.84 6.28 -25.82
CA SER A 94 32.43 7.40 -24.96
C SER A 94 30.90 7.47 -24.83
N TYR A 95 30.18 7.31 -25.95
CA TYR A 95 28.72 7.22 -25.97
C TYR A 95 28.20 6.00 -25.17
N LYS A 96 28.86 4.85 -25.27
CA LYS A 96 28.53 3.65 -24.48
C LYS A 96 28.78 3.89 -22.98
N LEU A 97 29.88 4.53 -22.60
CA LEU A 97 30.18 4.91 -21.20
C LEU A 97 29.17 5.89 -20.61
N ILE A 98 28.66 6.83 -21.42
CA ILE A 98 27.64 7.81 -20.99
C ILE A 98 26.27 7.16 -20.77
N LEU A 99 25.88 6.20 -21.61
CA LEU A 99 24.61 5.49 -21.50
C LEU A 99 24.64 4.30 -20.52
N ASP A 100 25.82 3.78 -20.23
CA ASP A 100 26.01 2.56 -19.44
C ASP A 100 27.33 2.64 -18.67
N PRO A 101 27.35 3.23 -17.45
CA PRO A 101 28.57 3.34 -16.65
C PRO A 101 29.14 1.97 -16.23
N ASP A 102 28.34 0.90 -16.36
CA ASP A 102 28.74 -0.47 -16.02
C ASP A 102 29.77 -1.03 -17.02
N VAL A 103 30.00 -0.35 -18.16
CA VAL A 103 31.08 -0.60 -19.14
C VAL A 103 32.44 -0.75 -18.48
N GLY A 104 32.79 0.13 -17.52
CA GLY A 104 34.09 0.07 -16.85
C GLY A 104 34.30 -1.19 -16.01
N ILE A 105 33.22 -1.85 -15.61
CA ILE A 105 33.23 -3.00 -14.72
C ILE A 105 33.42 -4.31 -15.52
N TRP A 106 32.79 -4.41 -16.69
CA TRP A 106 33.12 -5.46 -17.67
C TRP A 106 34.55 -5.30 -18.19
N LEU A 107 35.00 -4.06 -18.44
CA LEU A 107 36.34 -3.78 -18.99
C LEU A 107 37.47 -4.38 -18.13
N ASN A 108 37.32 -4.40 -16.81
CA ASN A 108 38.27 -5.04 -15.88
C ASN A 108 38.52 -6.53 -16.17
N GLN A 109 37.60 -7.25 -16.81
CA GLN A 109 37.81 -8.66 -17.22
C GLN A 109 38.78 -8.81 -18.41
N PHE A 110 38.97 -7.73 -19.19
CA PHE A 110 39.87 -7.68 -20.35
C PHE A 110 41.14 -6.87 -20.08
N LEU A 111 41.23 -6.19 -18.92
CA LEU A 111 42.41 -5.45 -18.48
C LEU A 111 43.35 -6.37 -17.69
N PRO A 112 44.66 -6.40 -18.01
CA PRO A 112 45.65 -7.10 -17.19
C PRO A 112 45.73 -6.49 -15.78
N ALA A 113 46.15 -7.28 -14.79
CA ALA A 113 46.07 -6.92 -13.37
C ALA A 113 46.75 -5.59 -12.95
N TRP A 114 47.63 -5.02 -13.78
CA TRP A 114 48.30 -3.73 -13.54
C TRP A 114 47.54 -2.51 -14.09
N THR A 115 46.44 -2.69 -14.83
CA THR A 115 45.55 -1.60 -15.30
C THR A 115 44.11 -1.70 -14.78
N GLN A 116 43.79 -2.69 -13.94
CA GLN A 116 42.44 -2.87 -13.42
C GLN A 116 42.03 -1.69 -12.52
N ILE A 117 40.84 -1.14 -12.79
CA ILE A 117 40.25 -0.03 -12.05
C ILE A 117 39.83 -0.55 -10.67
N PRO A 118 40.27 0.04 -9.54
CA PRO A 118 39.90 -0.42 -8.21
C PRO A 118 38.43 -0.10 -7.90
N LEU A 119 37.58 -1.11 -8.01
CA LEU A 119 36.16 -1.05 -7.67
C LEU A 119 35.97 -1.12 -6.15
N GLN A 120 35.05 -0.34 -5.60
CA GLN A 120 34.63 -0.49 -4.21
C GLN A 120 33.88 -1.81 -3.99
N ARG A 121 33.85 -2.30 -2.74
CA ARG A 121 33.23 -3.61 -2.40
C ARG A 121 31.74 -3.70 -2.73
N HIS A 122 31.03 -2.58 -2.87
CA HIS A 122 29.63 -2.51 -3.31
C HIS A 122 29.48 -2.44 -4.85
N GLU A 123 30.52 -1.96 -5.56
CA GLU A 123 30.56 -1.83 -7.02
C GLU A 123 30.97 -3.14 -7.70
N ALA A 124 31.61 -4.05 -6.95
CA ALA A 124 31.99 -5.38 -7.38
C ALA A 124 30.76 -6.19 -7.86
N ILE A 125 30.82 -6.61 -9.13
CA ILE A 125 29.89 -7.56 -9.71
C ILE A 125 30.09 -8.94 -9.06
N LYS A 126 28.98 -9.63 -8.80
CA LYS A 126 28.96 -11.01 -8.29
C LYS A 126 27.87 -11.85 -8.96
N THR A 127 28.03 -13.16 -8.97
CA THR A 127 26.94 -14.11 -9.19
C THR A 127 26.09 -14.26 -7.92
N LEU A 128 24.85 -14.74 -8.04
CA LEU A 128 24.01 -15.03 -6.86
C LEU A 128 24.61 -16.12 -5.94
N ASN A 129 25.47 -17.00 -6.49
CA ASN A 129 26.17 -18.02 -5.71
C ASN A 129 27.29 -17.41 -4.86
N GLU A 130 28.08 -16.48 -5.43
CA GLU A 130 29.09 -15.73 -4.68
C GLU A 130 28.47 -14.82 -3.61
N VAL A 131 27.30 -14.22 -3.91
CA VAL A 131 26.52 -13.48 -2.90
C VAL A 131 26.12 -14.42 -1.75
N ARG A 132 25.59 -15.61 -2.06
CA ARG A 132 25.17 -16.60 -1.06
C ARG A 132 26.33 -17.02 -0.16
N VAL A 133 27.47 -17.45 -0.73
CA VAL A 133 28.65 -17.86 0.05
C VAL A 133 29.12 -16.72 0.95
N SER A 134 29.21 -15.49 0.44
CA SER A 134 29.63 -14.34 1.24
C SER A 134 28.64 -13.90 2.32
N LEU A 135 27.40 -14.43 2.33
CA LEU A 135 26.42 -14.29 3.40
C LEU A 135 26.50 -15.44 4.40
N GLU A 136 26.71 -16.66 3.92
CA GLU A 136 26.89 -17.86 4.76
C GLU A 136 28.12 -17.74 5.67
N GLU A 137 29.21 -17.13 5.18
CA GLU A 137 30.37 -16.70 5.98
C GLU A 137 30.03 -15.76 7.15
N GLN A 138 28.90 -15.04 7.08
CA GLN A 138 28.40 -14.09 8.09
C GLN A 138 27.29 -14.70 8.98
N GLY A 139 26.95 -15.98 8.79
CA GLY A 139 25.82 -16.64 9.48
C GLY A 139 24.44 -16.19 8.96
N LEU A 140 24.38 -15.68 7.74
CA LEU A 140 23.18 -15.21 7.04
C LEU A 140 22.90 -16.10 5.82
N THR A 141 21.66 -16.16 5.37
CA THR A 141 21.30 -16.88 4.12
C THR A 141 20.38 -16.06 3.23
N ILE A 142 20.30 -16.42 1.95
CA ILE A 142 19.40 -15.80 0.98
C ILE A 142 17.98 -16.39 1.14
N GLY A 143 16.97 -15.52 1.27
CA GLY A 143 15.55 -15.88 1.19
C GLY A 143 15.01 -15.95 -0.24
N GLU A 144 13.69 -16.05 -0.40
CA GLU A 144 13.04 -16.07 -1.72
C GLU A 144 13.24 -14.72 -2.45
N SER A 145 13.99 -14.73 -3.56
CA SER A 145 14.29 -13.54 -4.36
C SER A 145 13.13 -13.15 -5.27
N LEU A 146 12.69 -11.90 -5.18
CA LEU A 146 11.59 -11.34 -5.98
C LEU A 146 12.14 -10.63 -7.22
N SER A 147 11.55 -10.91 -8.40
CA SER A 147 11.88 -10.23 -9.66
C SER A 147 11.36 -8.80 -9.67
N LEU A 148 12.20 -7.84 -10.04
CA LEU A 148 11.84 -6.43 -10.18
C LEU A 148 11.67 -6.04 -11.65
N SER A 149 10.73 -5.14 -11.91
CA SER A 149 10.54 -4.53 -13.23
C SER A 149 11.64 -3.51 -13.52
N ARG A 150 12.41 -3.74 -14.59
CA ARG A 150 13.49 -2.86 -15.04
C ARG A 150 12.93 -1.60 -15.71
N SER A 151 13.46 -0.43 -15.33
CA SER A 151 13.06 0.87 -15.91
C SER A 151 13.41 0.97 -17.40
N ASP A 152 14.52 0.35 -17.83
CA ASP A 152 15.06 0.38 -19.19
C ASP A 152 14.28 -0.51 -20.18
N SER A 153 12.95 -0.60 -20.08
CA SER A 153 12.15 -1.45 -20.97
C SER A 153 12.28 -1.00 -22.44
N PRO A 154 12.56 -1.92 -23.39
CA PRO A 154 12.99 -1.56 -24.76
C PRO A 154 11.96 -0.81 -25.62
N ALA A 155 10.71 -0.68 -25.16
CA ALA A 155 9.71 0.21 -25.75
C ALA A 155 10.14 1.68 -25.77
N ALA A 156 11.02 2.10 -24.85
CA ALA A 156 11.61 3.45 -24.85
C ALA A 156 12.68 3.62 -25.95
N SER A 157 13.34 2.54 -26.40
CA SER A 157 14.35 2.61 -27.46
C SER A 157 13.78 2.48 -28.86
N SER A 158 12.73 1.66 -29.07
CA SER A 158 12.13 1.45 -30.40
C SER A 158 11.60 2.76 -31.01
N SER A 159 10.93 3.59 -30.20
CA SER A 159 10.34 4.86 -30.62
C SER A 159 11.37 5.90 -31.09
N LEU A 160 12.62 5.83 -30.63
CA LEU A 160 13.72 6.69 -31.10
C LEU A 160 14.23 6.30 -32.50
N PHE A 161 14.21 5.01 -32.84
CA PHE A 161 14.62 4.52 -34.16
C PHE A 161 13.52 4.61 -35.21
N GLU A 162 12.25 4.49 -34.84
CA GLU A 162 11.12 4.61 -35.78
C GLU A 162 10.92 6.05 -36.25
N ASN A 163 11.08 7.04 -35.37
CA ASN A 163 10.83 8.45 -35.69
C ASN A 163 12.03 9.18 -36.32
N ASN A 164 13.24 8.60 -36.31
CA ASN A 164 14.45 9.27 -36.81
C ASN A 164 15.00 8.62 -38.09
N ARG A 165 14.73 9.27 -39.23
CA ARG A 165 15.08 8.80 -40.58
C ARG A 165 16.58 8.55 -40.80
N TYR A 166 17.45 9.23 -40.06
CA TYR A 166 18.91 9.04 -40.12
C TYR A 166 19.37 7.80 -39.34
N LEU A 167 18.82 7.58 -38.13
CA LEU A 167 19.17 6.41 -37.31
C LEU A 167 18.67 5.10 -37.93
N ASN A 168 17.51 5.12 -38.61
CA ASN A 168 16.98 3.96 -39.31
C ASN A 168 17.87 3.52 -40.50
N LEU A 169 18.73 4.41 -41.03
CA LEU A 169 19.62 4.14 -42.17
C LEU A 169 20.90 3.39 -41.75
N ILE A 170 21.33 3.53 -40.50
CA ILE A 170 22.44 2.76 -39.88
C ILE A 170 21.97 1.51 -39.13
N LYS A 171 20.65 1.29 -38.98
CA LYS A 171 20.05 0.11 -38.35
C LYS A 171 20.60 -1.25 -38.84
N PRO A 172 20.91 -1.50 -40.14
CA PRO A 172 21.49 -2.77 -40.57
C PRO A 172 23.01 -2.91 -40.35
N PHE A 173 23.70 -1.85 -39.92
CA PHE A 173 25.13 -1.86 -39.56
C PHE A 173 25.36 -1.93 -38.05
N LEU A 174 24.33 -1.67 -37.25
CA LEU A 174 24.31 -2.02 -35.82
C LEU A 174 24.09 -3.54 -35.69
N LEU A 175 24.75 -4.16 -34.71
CA LEU A 175 24.52 -5.56 -34.36
C LEU A 175 23.03 -5.80 -34.05
N PRO A 176 22.45 -6.96 -34.41
CA PRO A 176 21.07 -7.29 -34.03
C PRO A 176 20.95 -7.40 -32.52
N THR A 177 20.44 -6.33 -31.89
CA THR A 177 20.18 -6.21 -30.45
C THR A 177 19.39 -7.39 -29.89
N ASP A 178 18.49 -7.91 -30.73
CA ASP A 178 17.47 -8.89 -30.41
C ASP A 178 18.05 -10.32 -30.24
N GLN A 179 19.35 -10.53 -30.49
CA GLN A 179 19.99 -11.86 -30.46
C GLN A 179 21.19 -11.99 -29.49
N LEU A 180 21.63 -10.92 -28.81
CA LEU A 180 22.89 -10.91 -28.06
C LEU A 180 22.82 -10.46 -26.59
N VAL A 181 21.62 -10.24 -26.04
CA VAL A 181 21.43 -9.79 -24.64
C VAL A 181 20.41 -10.67 -23.91
N GLN A 182 20.88 -11.52 -23.00
CA GLN A 182 20.01 -12.22 -22.06
C GLN A 182 19.45 -11.21 -21.04
N HIS A 183 18.22 -10.75 -21.29
CA HIS A 183 17.50 -9.77 -20.46
C HIS A 183 17.14 -10.40 -19.10
N SER A 184 18.11 -10.35 -18.19
CA SER A 184 17.97 -10.80 -16.81
C SER A 184 17.26 -9.69 -16.01
N PRO A 185 16.25 -10.02 -15.18
CA PRO A 185 15.56 -9.02 -14.36
C PRO A 185 16.46 -8.56 -13.22
N ASP A 186 16.22 -7.33 -12.74
CA ASP A 186 16.77 -6.88 -11.47
C ASP A 186 16.09 -7.65 -10.32
N LEU A 187 16.76 -7.80 -9.17
CA LEU A 187 16.29 -8.67 -8.08
C LEU A 187 16.20 -7.92 -6.74
N LEU A 188 15.11 -8.16 -6.01
CA LEU A 188 15.00 -7.89 -4.59
C LEU A 188 15.31 -9.18 -3.83
N VAL A 189 16.42 -9.18 -3.10
CA VAL A 189 16.93 -10.34 -2.34
C VAL A 189 16.75 -10.06 -0.85
N PRO A 190 15.83 -10.75 -0.16
CA PRO A 190 15.77 -10.75 1.29
C PRO A 190 16.95 -11.56 1.82
N VAL A 191 17.67 -11.01 2.80
CA VAL A 191 18.67 -11.77 3.55
C VAL A 191 18.09 -12.09 4.91
N VAL A 192 18.19 -13.36 5.29
CA VAL A 192 17.59 -13.88 6.51
C VAL A 192 18.66 -14.41 7.47
N LYS A 193 18.36 -14.34 8.76
CA LYS A 193 19.12 -14.96 9.84
C LYS A 193 18.27 -16.06 10.49
N GLN A 194 18.91 -17.12 10.98
CA GLN A 194 18.24 -18.09 11.84
C GLN A 194 18.03 -17.51 13.25
N ARG A 195 16.88 -17.78 13.85
CA ARG A 195 16.56 -17.44 15.24
C ARG A 195 15.87 -18.60 15.96
N GLU A 196 15.74 -18.50 17.27
CA GLU A 196 14.99 -19.49 18.06
C GLU A 196 13.47 -19.28 17.98
N SER A 197 12.71 -20.37 18.14
CA SER A 197 11.25 -20.34 18.26
C SER A 197 10.84 -19.87 19.66
N SER A 198 9.76 -19.12 19.78
CA SER A 198 9.28 -18.57 21.06
C SER A 198 7.76 -18.61 21.17
N GLN A 199 7.22 -18.55 22.39
CA GLN A 199 5.76 -18.59 22.60
C GLN A 199 5.02 -17.44 21.90
N ALA A 200 5.61 -16.23 21.86
CA ALA A 200 5.04 -15.08 21.17
C ALA A 200 5.22 -15.15 19.65
N TYR A 201 6.32 -15.74 19.16
CA TYR A 201 6.68 -15.81 17.73
C TYR A 201 7.08 -17.24 17.32
N PRO A 202 6.15 -18.20 17.34
CA PRO A 202 6.44 -19.61 17.07
C PRO A 202 6.61 -19.87 15.57
N CYS A 203 7.44 -20.87 15.26
CA CYS A 203 7.59 -21.47 13.93
C CYS A 203 7.50 -23.00 14.02
N SER A 204 7.14 -23.64 12.91
CA SER A 204 7.01 -25.11 12.78
C SER A 204 8.26 -25.80 12.19
N ALA A 205 9.28 -25.03 11.84
CA ALA A 205 10.52 -25.46 11.19
C ALA A 205 11.67 -24.54 11.60
N VAL A 206 12.73 -24.40 10.79
CA VAL A 206 13.79 -23.41 11.02
C VAL A 206 13.18 -21.99 11.07
N CYS A 207 13.24 -21.37 12.25
CA CYS A 207 12.80 -19.99 12.42
C CYS A 207 13.76 -19.05 11.69
N GLN A 208 13.25 -18.30 10.71
CA GLN A 208 13.98 -17.29 9.97
C GLN A 208 13.40 -15.89 10.22
N GLU A 209 14.27 -14.90 10.15
CA GLU A 209 13.98 -13.47 10.30
C GLU A 209 14.69 -12.72 9.18
N ILE A 210 13.98 -11.88 8.44
CA ILE A 210 14.55 -10.98 7.43
C ILE A 210 15.25 -9.85 8.18
N VAL A 211 16.57 -9.73 8.00
CA VAL A 211 17.39 -8.71 8.68
C VAL A 211 17.73 -7.53 7.78
N GLU A 212 17.75 -7.76 6.46
CA GLU A 212 17.96 -6.71 5.44
C GLU A 212 17.30 -7.11 4.11
N LEU A 213 17.00 -6.10 3.29
CA LEU A 213 16.53 -6.21 1.92
C LEU A 213 17.57 -5.59 0.97
N ARG A 214 18.05 -6.35 -0.01
CA ARG A 214 19.06 -5.89 -0.98
C ARG A 214 18.51 -5.84 -2.40
N VAL A 215 18.77 -4.74 -3.10
CA VAL A 215 18.47 -4.59 -4.54
C VAL A 215 19.72 -4.89 -5.35
N TYR A 216 19.58 -5.82 -6.28
CA TYR A 216 20.64 -6.25 -7.20
C TYR A 216 20.24 -5.89 -8.63
N LYS A 217 20.98 -4.96 -9.26
CA LYS A 217 20.81 -4.65 -10.69
C LYS A 217 21.48 -5.74 -11.52
N ALA A 218 20.79 -6.24 -12.55
CA ALA A 218 21.34 -7.17 -13.51
C ALA A 218 22.26 -6.46 -14.52
N VAL A 219 23.52 -6.90 -14.59
CA VAL A 219 24.52 -6.35 -15.50
C VAL A 219 24.40 -7.00 -16.88
N GLN A 220 24.32 -6.18 -17.92
CA GLN A 220 24.31 -6.65 -19.30
C GLN A 220 25.74 -6.78 -19.82
N MET A 221 26.26 -8.00 -19.90
CA MET A 221 27.57 -8.24 -20.52
C MET A 221 27.38 -8.42 -22.04
N PRO A 222 28.09 -7.67 -22.89
CA PRO A 222 28.00 -7.86 -24.34
C PRO A 222 28.49 -9.27 -24.71
N TYR A 223 27.79 -9.93 -25.65
CA TYR A 223 28.08 -11.28 -26.14
C TYR A 223 27.93 -12.42 -25.12
N GLN A 224 27.15 -12.24 -24.03
CA GLN A 224 26.75 -13.37 -23.19
C GLN A 224 25.97 -14.42 -23.99
N ARG A 225 26.38 -15.69 -23.86
CA ARG A 225 25.64 -16.83 -24.44
C ARG A 225 24.38 -17.09 -23.61
N PRO A 226 23.24 -17.46 -24.22
CA PRO A 226 22.07 -17.93 -23.48
C PRO A 226 22.43 -19.06 -22.52
N GLY A 227 22.08 -18.93 -21.25
CA GLY A 227 22.42 -19.89 -20.19
C GLY A 227 23.82 -19.73 -19.57
N SER A 228 24.53 -18.66 -19.88
CA SER A 228 25.71 -18.23 -19.09
C SER A 228 25.29 -17.72 -17.70
N GLU A 229 26.22 -17.75 -16.74
CA GLU A 229 25.94 -17.27 -15.38
C GLU A 229 25.56 -15.78 -15.38
N GLN A 230 24.57 -15.45 -14.53
CA GLN A 230 24.02 -14.11 -14.42
C GLN A 230 24.78 -13.29 -13.37
N TYR A 231 25.16 -12.09 -13.78
CA TYR A 231 26.00 -11.17 -13.02
C TYR A 231 25.19 -9.98 -12.50
N TYR A 232 25.38 -9.68 -11.22
CA TYR A 232 24.60 -8.68 -10.49
C TYR A 232 25.51 -7.72 -9.72
N ARG A 233 25.09 -6.46 -9.59
CA ARG A 233 25.70 -5.48 -8.70
C ARG A 233 24.69 -5.05 -7.63
N LEU A 234 25.13 -5.00 -6.37
CA LEU A 234 24.35 -4.43 -5.27
C LEU A 234 24.19 -2.92 -5.49
N VAL A 235 22.96 -2.43 -5.60
CA VAL A 235 22.67 -1.01 -5.86
C VAL A 235 21.93 -0.32 -4.71
N HIS A 236 21.27 -1.08 -3.82
CA HIS A 236 20.67 -0.55 -2.60
C HIS A 236 20.56 -1.62 -1.51
N GLN A 237 20.59 -1.20 -0.25
CA GLN A 237 20.33 -2.03 0.93
C GLN A 237 19.42 -1.28 1.91
N LEU A 238 18.46 -1.98 2.52
CA LEU A 238 17.54 -1.43 3.52
C LEU A 238 17.45 -2.41 4.71
N ASP A 239 17.69 -1.92 5.92
CA ASP A 239 17.56 -2.74 7.14
C ASP A 239 16.10 -3.15 7.36
N ALA A 240 15.86 -4.43 7.66
CA ALA A 240 14.53 -5.00 7.78
C ALA A 240 14.03 -5.11 9.25
N ASN A 241 14.67 -4.40 10.18
CA ASN A 241 14.23 -4.26 11.57
C ASN A 241 12.72 -4.01 11.65
N GLY A 242 11.97 -4.89 12.32
CA GLY A 242 10.52 -4.72 12.45
C GLY A 242 10.09 -3.60 13.39
N PRO A 243 8.78 -3.34 13.51
CA PRO A 243 8.24 -2.37 14.46
C PRO A 243 8.63 -2.68 15.91
N ALA A 244 8.48 -1.73 16.83
CA ALA A 244 8.67 -1.99 18.25
C ALA A 244 7.61 -2.96 18.80
N GLU A 245 7.98 -3.81 19.77
CA GLU A 245 7.02 -4.69 20.46
C GLU A 245 5.91 -3.89 21.15
N SER A 246 6.25 -2.74 21.73
CA SER A 246 5.31 -1.76 22.27
C SER A 246 4.24 -1.35 21.25
N PHE A 247 4.64 -0.96 20.02
CA PHE A 247 3.71 -0.61 18.93
C PHE A 247 2.75 -1.76 18.58
N VAL A 248 3.26 -2.99 18.49
CA VAL A 248 2.44 -4.18 18.15
C VAL A 248 1.45 -4.56 19.25
N LEU A 249 1.75 -4.23 20.52
CA LEU A 249 0.87 -4.49 21.66
C LEU A 249 -0.15 -3.37 21.96
N THR A 250 0.06 -2.16 21.43
CA THR A 250 -0.90 -1.05 21.54
C THR A 250 -2.29 -1.45 21.01
N SER A 251 -3.34 -0.91 21.64
CA SER A 251 -4.76 -1.22 21.40
C SER A 251 -5.24 -2.63 21.81
N LEU A 252 -4.33 -3.60 22.05
CA LEU A 252 -4.71 -4.99 22.36
C LEU A 252 -4.75 -5.32 23.85
N ILE A 253 -4.21 -4.44 24.70
CA ILE A 253 -4.19 -4.60 26.16
C ILE A 253 -5.33 -3.80 26.79
N SER A 254 -6.54 -4.36 26.79
CA SER A 254 -7.63 -3.86 27.64
C SER A 254 -7.36 -4.22 29.12
N ASN A 255 -6.48 -3.44 29.75
CA ASN A 255 -6.25 -3.27 31.21
C ASN A 255 -6.15 -4.50 32.14
N ARG A 256 -6.09 -5.74 31.64
CA ARG A 256 -6.09 -6.98 32.47
C ARG A 256 -4.79 -7.81 32.40
N THR A 257 -3.77 -7.37 31.67
CA THR A 257 -2.45 -8.02 31.63
C THR A 257 -1.31 -7.00 31.66
N ASN A 258 -0.36 -7.18 32.58
CA ASN A 258 0.83 -6.32 32.70
C ASN A 258 1.90 -6.61 31.63
N GLN A 259 1.50 -6.81 30.37
CA GLN A 259 2.41 -7.01 29.24
C GLN A 259 2.91 -5.66 28.69
N GLN A 260 3.68 -4.94 29.51
CA GLN A 260 4.34 -3.71 29.08
C GLN A 260 5.35 -4.01 27.97
N GLY A 261 5.02 -3.61 26.73
CA GLY A 261 5.81 -3.94 25.55
C GLY A 261 7.19 -3.27 25.51
N SER A 262 8.18 -3.98 24.98
CA SER A 262 9.54 -3.46 24.84
C SER A 262 9.69 -2.54 23.62
N ASN A 263 10.70 -1.67 23.62
CA ASN A 263 11.16 -0.96 22.42
C ASN A 263 12.11 -1.80 21.54
N LYS A 264 12.22 -3.11 21.79
CA LYS A 264 12.91 -4.05 20.91
C LYS A 264 12.13 -4.23 19.60
N PRO A 265 12.80 -4.29 18.44
CA PRO A 265 12.15 -4.61 17.17
C PRO A 265 11.63 -6.06 17.19
N VAL A 266 10.52 -6.30 16.51
CA VAL A 266 9.90 -7.64 16.40
C VAL A 266 10.23 -8.30 15.06
N PRO A 267 10.40 -9.64 15.00
CA PRO A 267 10.96 -10.31 13.82
C PRO A 267 9.99 -10.31 12.62
N LEU A 268 10.43 -9.81 11.47
CA LEU A 268 9.72 -9.95 10.19
C LEU A 268 10.20 -11.22 9.49
N SER A 269 9.28 -12.02 8.94
CA SER A 269 9.58 -13.37 8.44
C SER A 269 9.05 -13.66 7.03
N GLN A 270 8.24 -12.77 6.46
CA GLN A 270 7.72 -12.89 5.10
C GLN A 270 7.75 -11.54 4.40
N ILE A 271 8.06 -11.53 3.10
CA ILE A 271 7.88 -10.38 2.21
C ILE A 271 7.10 -10.81 0.98
N ARG A 272 6.17 -9.98 0.52
CA ARG A 272 5.35 -10.22 -0.69
C ARG A 272 5.14 -8.91 -1.43
N GLN A 273 5.14 -8.96 -2.75
CA GLN A 273 4.71 -7.83 -3.58
C GLN A 273 3.19 -7.66 -3.46
N PHE A 274 2.71 -6.41 -3.44
CA PHE A 274 1.27 -6.13 -3.58
C PHE A 274 0.80 -6.39 -5.01
N SER A 275 -0.47 -6.79 -5.16
CA SER A 275 -1.10 -7.05 -6.46
C SER A 275 -2.54 -6.54 -6.49
N GLY A 276 -3.10 -6.34 -7.69
CA GLY A 276 -4.43 -5.74 -7.87
C GLY A 276 -4.36 -4.22 -8.10
N LYS A 277 -5.21 -3.47 -7.39
CA LYS A 277 -5.31 -2.00 -7.49
C LYS A 277 -4.13 -1.31 -6.78
N VAL A 278 -2.90 -1.47 -7.25
CA VAL A 278 -1.70 -0.86 -6.62
C VAL A 278 -1.34 0.45 -7.34
N PRO A 279 -0.86 1.51 -6.66
CA PRO A 279 -0.48 2.76 -7.31
C PRO A 279 0.60 2.55 -8.38
N SER A 280 0.49 3.29 -9.48
CA SER A 280 1.34 3.12 -10.67
C SER A 280 2.81 3.52 -10.46
N PHE A 281 3.10 4.35 -9.46
CA PHE A 281 4.44 4.86 -9.19
C PHE A 281 5.30 3.85 -8.40
N GLY A 282 6.11 3.07 -9.12
CA GLY A 282 7.08 2.13 -8.55
C GLY A 282 6.49 0.76 -8.18
N VAL A 283 7.18 0.02 -7.31
CA VAL A 283 6.74 -1.32 -6.86
C VAL A 283 6.58 -1.34 -5.34
N TRP A 284 5.50 -1.95 -4.86
CA TRP A 284 5.14 -1.95 -3.45
C TRP A 284 5.18 -3.37 -2.87
N PHE A 285 5.67 -3.50 -1.64
CA PHE A 285 5.79 -4.76 -0.92
C PHE A 285 5.22 -4.65 0.50
N SER A 286 4.60 -5.72 0.98
CA SER A 286 4.27 -5.94 2.39
C SER A 286 5.30 -6.88 2.99
N MET A 287 6.02 -6.43 4.02
CA MET A 287 6.93 -7.26 4.79
C MET A 287 6.36 -7.44 6.20
N LYS A 288 6.08 -8.68 6.63
CA LYS A 288 5.29 -8.97 7.82
C LYS A 288 5.91 -10.01 8.76
N GLY A 289 5.44 -9.96 10.01
CA GLY A 289 5.52 -11.03 10.99
C GLY A 289 4.13 -11.28 11.60
N GLU A 290 4.02 -12.30 12.47
CA GLU A 290 2.79 -12.64 13.18
C GLU A 290 3.15 -12.92 14.66
N ARG A 291 2.39 -12.35 15.60
CA ARG A 291 2.52 -12.59 17.06
C ARG A 291 1.29 -13.35 17.56
N ILE A 292 1.48 -14.27 18.50
CA ILE A 292 0.38 -14.87 19.26
C ILE A 292 0.15 -14.07 20.54
N ILE A 293 -1.09 -13.66 20.78
CA ILE A 293 -1.54 -12.94 21.98
C ILE A 293 -2.80 -13.64 22.48
N GLY A 294 -2.68 -14.39 23.59
CA GLY A 294 -3.71 -15.31 24.04
C GLY A 294 -3.97 -16.38 22.97
N THR A 295 -5.20 -16.43 22.45
CA THR A 295 -5.60 -17.30 21.33
C THR A 295 -5.57 -16.61 19.97
N LYS A 296 -5.35 -15.29 19.91
CA LYS A 296 -5.36 -14.52 18.66
C LYS A 296 -3.98 -14.52 17.99
N LYS A 297 -3.97 -14.55 16.66
CA LYS A 297 -2.81 -14.18 15.84
C LYS A 297 -2.97 -12.73 15.38
N VAL A 298 -1.96 -11.91 15.63
CA VAL A 298 -1.91 -10.51 15.22
C VAL A 298 -0.79 -10.34 14.21
N PRO A 299 -1.09 -10.13 12.91
CA PRO A 299 -0.09 -9.73 11.93
C PRO A 299 0.32 -8.27 12.14
N TYR A 300 1.60 -8.02 11.88
CA TYR A 300 2.21 -6.70 11.89
C TYR A 300 3.28 -6.63 10.80
N GLY A 301 3.71 -5.44 10.43
CA GLY A 301 4.74 -5.33 9.41
C GLY A 301 5.10 -3.92 9.01
N LYS A 302 5.72 -3.86 7.84
CA LYS A 302 6.12 -2.64 7.14
C LYS A 302 5.62 -2.68 5.71
N VAL A 303 5.18 -1.53 5.20
CA VAL A 303 4.99 -1.32 3.76
C VAL A 303 6.28 -0.74 3.22
N ILE A 304 6.83 -1.40 2.20
CA ILE A 304 8.07 -1.01 1.53
C ILE A 304 7.74 -0.54 0.12
N HIS A 305 8.33 0.57 -0.31
CA HIS A 305 8.29 1.06 -1.69
C HIS A 305 9.65 0.88 -2.35
N TYR A 306 9.64 0.52 -3.63
CA TYR A 306 10.79 0.48 -4.52
C TYR A 306 10.61 1.48 -5.65
N ASN A 307 11.56 2.39 -5.81
CA ASN A 307 11.61 3.35 -6.89
C ASN A 307 12.57 2.86 -8.00
N PRO A 308 12.08 2.30 -9.13
CA PRO A 308 12.93 1.72 -10.17
C PRO A 308 13.80 2.73 -10.91
N ALA A 309 13.49 4.03 -10.84
CA ALA A 309 14.30 5.08 -11.48
C ALA A 309 15.62 5.36 -10.73
N TYR A 310 15.67 5.08 -9.42
CA TYR A 310 16.84 5.30 -8.56
C TYR A 310 17.31 4.01 -7.85
N TYR A 311 16.73 2.86 -8.19
CA TYR A 311 16.94 1.55 -7.55
C TYR A 311 16.75 1.56 -6.00
N TYR A 312 15.99 2.54 -5.49
CA TYR A 312 15.94 2.88 -4.06
C TYR A 312 14.80 2.16 -3.32
N LEU A 313 15.07 1.63 -2.11
CA LEU A 313 14.03 1.08 -1.22
C LEU A 313 13.71 2.04 -0.08
N SER A 314 12.44 2.11 0.31
CA SER A 314 11.98 2.90 1.46
C SER A 314 10.98 2.16 2.32
N THR A 315 11.13 2.21 3.64
CA THR A 315 10.01 1.97 4.56
C THR A 315 9.04 3.14 4.47
N MET A 316 7.76 2.85 4.22
CA MET A 316 6.71 3.86 4.00
C MET A 316 5.74 3.99 5.17
N LEU A 317 5.46 2.88 5.86
CA LEU A 317 4.53 2.79 6.98
C LEU A 317 4.85 1.54 7.83
N GLU A 318 4.76 1.66 9.14
CA GLU A 318 4.68 0.52 10.08
C GLU A 318 3.21 0.24 10.42
N TRP A 319 2.78 -1.02 10.45
CA TRP A 319 1.37 -1.39 10.59
C TRP A 319 1.16 -2.61 11.49
N LYS A 320 -0.06 -2.72 12.04
CA LYS A 320 -0.61 -3.89 12.76
C LYS A 320 -2.08 -4.08 12.39
N SER A 321 -2.63 -5.27 12.62
CA SER A 321 -4.07 -5.53 12.49
C SER A 321 -4.60 -6.41 13.63
N SER A 322 -5.37 -5.80 14.52
CA SER A 322 -6.13 -6.48 15.58
C SER A 322 -7.26 -7.36 15.02
N ALA A 323 -7.70 -7.08 13.78
CA ALA A 323 -8.65 -7.86 13.00
C ALA A 323 -8.04 -9.09 12.30
N GLY A 324 -6.71 -9.24 12.33
CA GLY A 324 -6.00 -10.35 11.69
C GLY A 324 -5.77 -10.21 10.19
N GLN A 325 -6.07 -9.06 9.60
CA GLN A 325 -5.92 -8.80 8.17
C GLN A 325 -4.52 -8.29 7.81
N GLN A 326 -4.21 -8.29 6.51
CA GLN A 326 -3.06 -7.57 5.96
C GLN A 326 -3.56 -6.26 5.32
N PRO A 327 -2.70 -5.22 5.20
CA PRO A 327 -3.04 -4.03 4.43
C PRO A 327 -3.44 -4.42 3.00
N ILE A 328 -4.37 -3.67 2.42
CA ILE A 328 -4.78 -3.82 1.01
C ILE A 328 -4.74 -2.47 0.31
N TRP A 329 -4.62 -2.48 -1.01
CA TRP A 329 -4.79 -1.29 -1.82
C TRP A 329 -6.20 -1.26 -2.42
N GLU A 330 -6.96 -0.23 -2.09
CA GLU A 330 -8.37 -0.05 -2.44
C GLU A 330 -8.61 1.45 -2.71
N GLN A 331 -9.35 1.75 -3.78
CA GLN A 331 -9.84 3.11 -4.02
C GLN A 331 -11.02 3.36 -3.07
N VAL A 332 -10.80 4.17 -2.03
CA VAL A 332 -11.83 4.56 -1.05
C VAL A 332 -12.30 5.99 -1.27
N THR A 333 -11.40 6.91 -1.64
CA THR A 333 -11.79 8.28 -2.01
C THR A 333 -12.07 8.44 -3.50
N GLY A 334 -12.70 9.56 -3.88
CA GLY A 334 -13.06 9.88 -5.27
C GLY A 334 -11.89 10.28 -6.18
N ASN A 335 -10.64 10.04 -5.76
CA ASN A 335 -9.43 10.24 -6.56
C ASN A 335 -9.26 9.11 -7.61
N SER A 336 -8.20 9.17 -8.42
CA SER A 336 -7.86 8.11 -9.40
C SER A 336 -6.80 7.11 -8.92
N GLU A 337 -6.10 7.39 -7.83
CA GLU A 337 -5.01 6.57 -7.29
C GLU A 337 -5.48 5.86 -5.99
N PRO A 338 -5.32 4.53 -5.89
CA PRO A 338 -5.85 3.76 -4.77
C PRO A 338 -5.14 4.10 -3.45
N GLU A 339 -5.89 4.09 -2.34
CA GLU A 339 -5.36 4.22 -0.99
C GLU A 339 -4.88 2.90 -0.42
N LEU A 340 -3.93 2.97 0.53
CA LEU A 340 -3.61 1.85 1.38
C LEU A 340 -4.57 1.83 2.58
N LEU A 341 -5.37 0.77 2.68
CA LEU A 341 -6.27 0.51 3.79
C LEU A 341 -5.60 -0.45 4.80
N VAL A 342 -5.59 -0.07 6.08
CA VAL A 342 -5.16 -0.92 7.20
C VAL A 342 -6.32 -1.07 8.19
N GLU A 343 -6.87 -2.28 8.30
CA GLU A 343 -7.90 -2.60 9.30
C GLU A 343 -7.26 -2.98 10.65
N ASP A 344 -7.64 -2.27 11.71
CA ASP A 344 -7.26 -2.55 13.11
C ASP A 344 -8.50 -2.75 14.02
N THR A 345 -9.68 -3.00 13.42
CA THR A 345 -10.99 -3.21 14.07
C THR A 345 -10.92 -4.13 15.31
N ILE A 346 -11.60 -3.73 16.39
CA ILE A 346 -11.66 -4.47 17.66
C ILE A 346 -13.11 -4.74 18.04
N GLY A 347 -13.58 -5.96 17.79
CA GLY A 347 -14.94 -6.38 18.12
C GLY A 347 -15.96 -5.68 17.21
N LEU A 348 -16.79 -4.80 17.79
CA LEU A 348 -17.71 -3.95 17.03
C LEU A 348 -17.15 -2.57 16.71
N GLU A 349 -16.04 -2.14 17.31
CA GLU A 349 -15.42 -0.82 17.08
C GLU A 349 -14.63 -0.82 15.76
N PRO A 350 -15.10 -0.15 14.69
CA PRO A 350 -14.46 -0.19 13.38
C PRO A 350 -13.25 0.76 13.36
N GLN A 351 -12.06 0.21 13.15
CA GLN A 351 -10.83 1.00 13.05
C GLN A 351 -10.14 0.70 11.72
N PHE A 352 -10.10 1.72 10.86
CA PHE A 352 -9.56 1.64 9.51
C PHE A 352 -8.70 2.87 9.27
N ASN A 353 -7.40 2.66 9.10
CA ASN A 353 -6.48 3.74 8.77
C ASN A 353 -6.31 3.77 7.24
N ILE A 354 -6.57 4.94 6.64
CA ILE A 354 -6.57 5.13 5.18
C ILE A 354 -5.45 6.09 4.81
N TYR A 355 -4.49 5.61 4.01
CA TYR A 355 -3.31 6.37 3.62
C TYR A 355 -3.30 6.64 2.12
N GLN A 356 -3.23 7.93 1.78
CA GLN A 356 -3.05 8.41 0.41
C GLN A 356 -1.57 8.53 0.06
N VAL A 357 -1.23 8.25 -1.20
CA VAL A 357 0.10 8.53 -1.75
C VAL A 357 0.18 10.03 -2.02
N LYS A 358 0.97 10.76 -1.23
CA LYS A 358 1.20 12.22 -1.40
C LYS A 358 2.67 12.47 -1.80
N PRO A 359 2.98 13.49 -2.62
CA PRO A 359 4.36 13.80 -3.00
C PRO A 359 5.15 14.35 -1.81
N ARG A 360 6.48 14.16 -1.82
CA ARG A 360 7.42 14.73 -0.83
C ARG A 360 8.70 15.24 -1.49
N GLN A 361 9.38 16.18 -0.84
CA GLN A 361 10.68 16.69 -1.28
C GLN A 361 11.83 15.74 -0.89
N PHE A 362 11.92 14.57 -1.55
CA PHE A 362 13.02 13.61 -1.39
C PHE A 362 13.26 12.84 -2.69
N VAL A 363 14.33 13.15 -3.44
CA VAL A 363 14.51 12.65 -4.82
C VAL A 363 14.55 11.12 -4.96
N PRO A 364 15.25 10.34 -4.10
CA PRO A 364 15.29 8.88 -4.24
C PRO A 364 13.92 8.21 -4.06
N ASN A 365 13.03 8.82 -3.28
CA ASN A 365 11.62 8.43 -3.17
C ASN A 365 10.72 9.66 -2.98
N PRO A 366 10.18 10.24 -4.08
CA PRO A 366 9.45 11.51 -4.05
C PRO A 366 8.00 11.37 -3.59
N ILE A 367 7.62 10.26 -2.93
CA ILE A 367 6.30 10.04 -2.34
C ILE A 367 6.38 9.65 -0.87
N GLN A 368 5.25 9.80 -0.17
CA GLN A 368 5.00 9.28 1.17
C GLN A 368 3.58 8.74 1.26
N LEU A 369 3.35 7.80 2.18
CA LEU A 369 2.02 7.50 2.67
C LEU A 369 1.66 8.56 3.72
N ALA A 370 0.49 9.17 3.56
CA ALA A 370 -0.02 10.17 4.49
C ALA A 370 -1.51 9.89 4.75
N ASP A 371 -1.91 9.96 6.02
CA ASP A 371 -3.28 9.81 6.45
C ASP A 371 -4.19 10.92 5.90
N ILE A 372 -5.49 10.65 5.97
CA ILE A 372 -6.56 11.63 5.74
C ILE A 372 -6.88 12.27 7.10
N SER A 373 -6.09 13.27 7.48
CA SER A 373 -6.27 13.98 8.76
C SER A 373 -7.66 14.63 8.86
N LEU A 374 -8.28 14.51 10.03
CA LEU A 374 -9.53 15.18 10.41
C LEU A 374 -9.29 16.44 11.27
N ASP A 375 -8.03 16.78 11.57
CA ASP A 375 -7.65 17.95 12.37
C ASP A 375 -7.41 19.19 11.49
N GLU A 376 -6.95 18.98 10.25
CA GLU A 376 -6.76 20.04 9.25
C GLU A 376 -8.11 20.54 8.72
N GLN A 377 -8.32 21.86 8.80
CA GLN A 377 -9.56 22.52 8.43
C GLN A 377 -9.36 23.37 7.17
N VAL A 378 -9.85 22.88 6.02
CA VAL A 378 -9.69 23.57 4.72
C VAL A 378 -10.91 24.38 4.27
N ILE A 379 -11.99 24.41 5.07
CA ILE A 379 -13.19 25.22 4.82
C ILE A 379 -13.58 25.96 6.11
N ASP A 380 -13.70 27.29 6.05
CA ASP A 380 -14.25 28.09 7.15
C ASP A 380 -15.79 27.99 7.17
N ASN A 381 -16.29 26.90 7.75
CA ASN A 381 -17.72 26.68 7.94
C ASN A 381 -17.98 25.96 9.28
N TYR A 382 -18.97 26.42 10.03
CA TYR A 382 -19.30 25.87 11.35
C TYR A 382 -19.75 24.40 11.28
N ALA A 383 -20.61 24.04 10.33
CA ALA A 383 -21.10 22.67 10.17
C ALA A 383 -19.99 21.71 9.72
N TYR A 384 -19.04 22.18 8.89
CA TYR A 384 -17.84 21.43 8.51
C TYR A 384 -16.93 21.18 9.73
N ARG A 385 -16.63 22.22 10.55
CA ARG A 385 -15.90 22.06 11.82
C ARG A 385 -16.59 21.10 12.80
N LYS A 386 -17.91 21.19 12.90
CA LYS A 386 -18.76 20.29 13.71
C LYS A 386 -18.69 18.84 13.21
N ALA A 387 -18.76 18.62 11.90
CA ALA A 387 -18.60 17.30 11.29
C ALA A 387 -17.22 16.70 11.61
N LEU A 388 -16.13 17.46 11.45
CA LEU A 388 -14.77 17.01 11.81
C LEU A 388 -14.58 16.74 13.31
N ARG A 389 -15.32 17.45 14.19
CA ARG A 389 -15.35 17.17 15.64
C ARG A 389 -16.05 15.84 15.95
N LEU A 390 -17.22 15.60 15.38
CA LEU A 390 -17.97 14.35 15.54
C LEU A 390 -17.26 13.15 14.90
N ALA A 391 -16.63 13.34 13.73
CA ALA A 391 -15.84 12.30 13.08
C ALA A 391 -14.66 11.84 13.96
N ARG A 392 -13.92 12.77 14.58
CA ARG A 392 -12.81 12.45 15.49
C ARG A 392 -13.23 11.78 16.81
N SER A 393 -14.48 11.94 17.24
CA SER A 393 -15.03 11.12 18.34
C SER A 393 -15.57 9.76 17.90
N GLY A 394 -15.53 9.44 16.60
CA GLY A 394 -16.05 8.19 16.05
C GLY A 394 -17.57 8.19 15.85
N LEU A 395 -18.21 9.35 15.72
CA LEU A 395 -19.64 9.54 15.41
C LEU A 395 -19.85 9.81 13.91
N TRP A 396 -19.52 8.80 13.11
CA TRP A 396 -19.38 8.92 11.66
C TRP A 396 -20.68 9.28 10.94
N SER A 397 -21.80 8.61 11.25
CA SER A 397 -23.10 8.90 10.62
C SER A 397 -23.60 10.30 10.95
N ALA A 398 -23.43 10.77 12.19
CA ALA A 398 -23.78 12.14 12.58
C ALA A 398 -22.88 13.19 11.92
N ALA A 399 -21.60 12.89 11.70
CA ALA A 399 -20.69 13.75 10.92
C ALA A 399 -21.09 13.81 9.44
N LEU A 400 -21.50 12.67 8.85
CA LEU A 400 -21.93 12.58 7.46
C LEU A 400 -23.19 13.42 7.20
N GLU A 401 -24.20 13.36 8.07
CA GLU A 401 -25.44 14.15 7.91
C GLU A 401 -25.19 15.67 7.91
N LEU A 402 -24.07 16.14 8.48
CA LEU A 402 -23.65 17.55 8.44
C LEU A 402 -22.77 17.90 7.23
N MET A 403 -22.01 16.95 6.70
CA MET A 403 -21.08 17.20 5.59
C MET A 403 -21.70 16.98 4.20
N GLU A 404 -22.64 16.02 4.07
CA GLU A 404 -23.42 15.79 2.84
C GLU A 404 -24.14 17.05 2.31
N PRO A 405 -24.83 17.88 3.13
CA PRO A 405 -25.52 19.06 2.65
C PRO A 405 -24.57 20.13 2.08
N LEU A 406 -23.41 20.31 2.71
CA LEU A 406 -22.39 21.30 2.31
C LEU A 406 -21.85 20.99 0.91
N LYS A 407 -21.50 19.72 0.65
CA LYS A 407 -21.07 19.28 -0.69
C LYS A 407 -22.16 19.54 -1.74
N LYS A 408 -23.41 19.21 -1.42
CA LYS A 408 -24.57 19.43 -2.29
C LYS A 408 -24.94 20.90 -2.49
N GLU A 409 -24.47 21.80 -1.64
CA GLU A 409 -24.60 23.24 -1.81
C GLU A 409 -23.53 23.79 -2.76
N VAL A 410 -22.27 23.37 -2.59
CA VAL A 410 -21.19 23.71 -3.54
C VAL A 410 -21.52 23.22 -4.95
N ASP A 411 -21.97 21.96 -5.09
CA ASP A 411 -22.28 21.36 -6.39
C ASP A 411 -23.40 22.10 -7.16
N LYS A 412 -24.38 22.68 -6.44
CA LYS A 412 -25.44 23.52 -7.04
C LYS A 412 -24.94 24.89 -7.47
N ASN A 413 -23.99 25.45 -6.73
CA ASN A 413 -23.44 26.79 -6.94
C ASN A 413 -22.25 26.80 -7.93
N GLY A 414 -22.08 25.72 -8.69
CA GLY A 414 -20.97 25.48 -9.62
C GLY A 414 -19.73 24.92 -8.92
N TYR A 415 -19.13 23.90 -9.52
CA TYR A 415 -17.90 23.30 -9.02
C TYR A 415 -16.75 24.31 -9.06
N ASP A 416 -16.29 24.69 -7.87
CA ASP A 416 -15.13 25.56 -7.64
C ASP A 416 -14.22 24.86 -6.65
N ALA A 417 -13.01 24.48 -7.10
CA ALA A 417 -12.04 23.74 -6.31
C ALA A 417 -11.56 24.52 -5.06
N ASN A 418 -11.75 25.85 -5.03
CA ASN A 418 -11.46 26.68 -3.84
C ASN A 418 -12.58 26.58 -2.78
N LYS A 419 -13.82 26.26 -3.18
CA LYS A 419 -14.96 26.05 -2.28
C LYS A 419 -15.06 24.62 -1.76
N TRP A 420 -14.50 23.66 -2.50
CA TRP A 420 -14.39 22.26 -2.06
C TRP A 420 -13.01 21.68 -2.41
N PRO A 421 -11.99 21.94 -1.56
CA PRO A 421 -10.64 21.43 -1.78
C PRO A 421 -10.56 19.90 -1.75
N ALA A 422 -9.54 19.33 -2.39
CA ALA A 422 -9.36 17.87 -2.46
C ALA A 422 -9.31 17.18 -1.08
N LEU A 423 -8.77 17.84 -0.05
CA LEU A 423 -8.78 17.31 1.31
C LEU A 423 -10.19 17.28 1.93
N ALA A 424 -11.06 18.25 1.65
CA ALA A 424 -12.46 18.21 2.09
C ALA A 424 -13.21 17.04 1.45
N GLN A 425 -12.90 16.71 0.19
CA GLN A 425 -13.42 15.50 -0.46
C GLN A 425 -12.89 14.23 0.22
N ALA A 426 -11.58 14.12 0.45
CA ALA A 426 -11.00 12.95 1.12
C ALA A 426 -11.56 12.75 2.55
N GLN A 427 -11.78 13.83 3.30
CA GLN A 427 -12.42 13.79 4.63
C GLN A 427 -13.89 13.34 4.55
N LEU A 428 -14.65 13.84 3.56
CA LEU A 428 -16.03 13.39 3.32
C LEU A 428 -16.07 11.90 2.95
N ASP A 429 -15.16 11.44 2.09
CA ASP A 429 -15.09 10.05 1.66
C ASP A 429 -14.68 9.11 2.81
N LEU A 430 -13.74 9.52 3.67
CA LEU A 430 -13.39 8.83 4.92
C LEU A 430 -14.61 8.73 5.85
N ILE A 431 -15.29 9.85 6.12
CA ILE A 431 -16.48 9.90 6.98
C ILE A 431 -17.59 9.01 6.41
N GLN A 432 -17.82 9.07 5.09
CA GLN A 432 -18.79 8.25 4.37
C GLN A 432 -18.44 6.75 4.44
N PHE A 433 -17.16 6.38 4.34
CA PHE A 433 -16.68 5.00 4.45
C PHE A 433 -16.98 4.43 5.84
N HIS A 434 -16.60 5.13 6.91
CA HIS A 434 -16.88 4.67 8.28
C HIS A 434 -18.37 4.68 8.62
N ALA A 435 -19.13 5.71 8.20
CA ALA A 435 -20.58 5.78 8.41
C ALA A 435 -21.32 4.62 7.74
N ASN A 436 -20.91 4.20 6.55
CA ASN A 436 -21.46 3.01 5.88
C ASN A 436 -21.23 1.71 6.68
N ILE A 437 -20.17 1.65 7.49
CA ILE A 437 -19.86 0.49 8.34
C ILE A 437 -20.69 0.56 9.63
N THR A 438 -20.75 1.70 10.32
CA THR A 438 -21.51 1.84 11.56
C THR A 438 -23.03 1.77 11.34
N ASP A 439 -23.57 2.36 10.27
CA ASP A 439 -24.99 2.27 9.91
C ASP A 439 -25.40 0.82 9.59
N ALA A 440 -24.52 0.08 8.92
CA ALA A 440 -24.72 -1.34 8.62
C ALA A 440 -24.58 -2.25 9.86
N GLN A 441 -23.69 -1.91 10.80
CA GLN A 441 -23.58 -2.59 12.09
C GLN A 441 -24.82 -2.33 12.96
N ALA A 442 -25.24 -1.07 13.13
CA ALA A 442 -26.43 -0.72 13.90
C ALA A 442 -27.72 -1.29 13.28
N GLY A 443 -27.79 -1.35 11.95
CA GLY A 443 -28.90 -1.97 11.22
C GLY A 443 -28.87 -3.51 11.14
N ALA A 444 -27.89 -4.19 11.74
CA ALA A 444 -27.75 -5.64 11.66
C ALA A 444 -28.67 -6.40 12.63
N ALA A 445 -29.03 -7.63 12.24
CA ALA A 445 -29.78 -8.55 13.10
C ALA A 445 -28.82 -9.27 14.08
N TRP A 446 -28.51 -8.62 15.20
CA TRP A 446 -27.64 -9.18 16.25
C TRP A 446 -28.27 -10.36 17.00
N ALA A 447 -27.42 -11.27 17.48
CA ALA A 447 -27.84 -12.43 18.27
C ALA A 447 -28.02 -12.12 19.76
N SER A 448 -27.57 -10.94 20.22
CA SER A 448 -27.70 -10.45 21.59
C SER A 448 -28.22 -8.99 21.58
N PRO A 449 -29.22 -8.65 22.40
CA PRO A 449 -29.65 -7.25 22.58
C PRO A 449 -28.51 -6.34 23.03
N THR A 450 -27.63 -6.83 23.90
CA THR A 450 -26.45 -6.12 24.41
C THR A 450 -25.46 -5.77 23.27
N GLN A 451 -25.33 -6.62 22.25
CA GLN A 451 -24.59 -6.30 21.01
C GLN A 451 -25.30 -5.24 20.15
N LYS A 452 -26.64 -5.33 20.03
CA LYS A 452 -27.46 -4.35 19.31
C LYS A 452 -27.33 -2.95 19.92
N VAL A 453 -27.42 -2.85 21.26
CA VAL A 453 -27.18 -1.61 22.01
C VAL A 453 -25.80 -1.03 21.67
N LEU A 454 -24.73 -1.81 21.77
CA LEU A 454 -23.38 -1.34 21.46
C LEU A 454 -23.23 -0.86 20.00
N ALA A 455 -23.79 -1.60 19.03
CA ALA A 455 -23.75 -1.19 17.63
C ALA A 455 -24.49 0.14 17.39
N SER A 456 -25.68 0.31 18.00
CA SER A 456 -26.43 1.57 17.96
C SER A 456 -25.69 2.72 18.66
N LEU A 457 -24.98 2.47 19.77
CA LEU A 457 -24.16 3.49 20.46
C LEU A 457 -22.92 3.91 19.67
N ILE A 458 -22.28 2.99 18.94
CA ILE A 458 -21.13 3.27 18.07
C ILE A 458 -21.54 4.16 16.88
N ASP A 459 -22.71 3.89 16.28
CA ASP A 459 -23.27 4.70 15.18
C ASP A 459 -23.88 6.04 15.63
N GLY A 460 -24.16 6.20 16.93
CA GLY A 460 -24.76 7.41 17.51
C GLY A 460 -26.28 7.43 17.51
N ARG A 461 -26.92 6.26 17.50
CA ARG A 461 -28.39 6.09 17.51
C ARG A 461 -28.93 5.96 18.95
N TRP A 462 -28.79 7.02 19.73
CA TRP A 462 -29.07 7.07 21.18
C TRP A 462 -30.46 6.55 21.56
N THR A 463 -31.50 7.00 20.87
CA THR A 463 -32.89 6.54 21.07
C THR A 463 -33.07 5.06 20.73
N GLU A 464 -32.50 4.58 19.61
CA GLU A 464 -32.65 3.16 19.22
C GLU A 464 -31.93 2.23 20.22
N ALA A 465 -30.77 2.64 20.73
CA ALA A 465 -30.08 1.92 21.79
C ALA A 465 -30.92 1.87 23.08
N LEU A 466 -31.54 2.99 23.46
CA LEU A 466 -32.32 3.09 24.71
C LEU A 466 -33.67 2.36 24.60
N ASP A 467 -34.34 2.44 23.44
CA ASP A 467 -35.54 1.66 23.11
C ASP A 467 -35.27 0.15 23.28
N VAL A 468 -34.09 -0.35 22.90
CA VAL A 468 -33.70 -1.76 23.10
C VAL A 468 -33.61 -2.10 24.58
N VAL A 469 -32.90 -1.31 25.39
CA VAL A 469 -32.78 -1.53 26.84
C VAL A 469 -34.16 -1.56 27.50
N GLN A 470 -35.01 -0.58 27.19
CA GLN A 470 -36.32 -0.42 27.83
C GLN A 470 -37.35 -1.47 27.38
N ASN A 471 -37.35 -1.89 26.10
CA ASN A 471 -38.40 -2.77 25.55
C ASN A 471 -37.99 -4.25 25.42
N GLU A 472 -36.73 -4.57 25.17
CA GLU A 472 -36.28 -5.96 24.91
C GLU A 472 -35.89 -6.72 26.21
N ARG A 473 -36.11 -6.11 27.39
CA ARG A 473 -35.77 -6.65 28.72
C ARG A 473 -34.29 -7.05 28.84
N VAL A 474 -33.40 -6.18 28.38
CA VAL A 474 -31.95 -6.41 28.50
C VAL A 474 -31.57 -6.38 29.98
N ASN A 475 -30.73 -7.30 30.42
CA ASN A 475 -30.27 -7.34 31.80
C ASN A 475 -29.44 -6.08 32.11
N SER A 476 -29.79 -5.35 33.18
CA SER A 476 -29.05 -4.17 33.62
C SER A 476 -27.60 -4.51 34.00
N ASP A 477 -27.34 -5.72 34.54
CA ASP A 477 -25.98 -6.20 34.80
C ASP A 477 -25.14 -6.36 33.51
N GLU A 478 -25.76 -6.77 32.39
CA GLU A 478 -25.05 -6.88 31.10
C GLU A 478 -24.71 -5.50 30.54
N ILE A 479 -25.63 -4.54 30.64
CA ILE A 479 -25.39 -3.15 30.22
C ILE A 479 -24.32 -2.51 31.11
N ASN A 480 -24.41 -2.65 32.44
CA ASN A 480 -23.40 -2.14 33.36
C ASN A 480 -22.02 -2.76 33.10
N THR A 481 -21.96 -4.09 32.89
CA THR A 481 -20.71 -4.78 32.52
C THR A 481 -20.14 -4.25 31.20
N LEU A 482 -20.98 -3.96 30.20
CA LEU A 482 -20.56 -3.43 28.91
C LEU A 482 -20.02 -1.99 29.03
N LEU A 483 -20.71 -1.11 29.76
CA LEU A 483 -20.29 0.28 29.95
C LEU A 483 -19.05 0.39 30.85
N GLN A 484 -18.85 -0.55 31.79
CA GLN A 484 -17.60 -0.70 32.56
C GLN A 484 -16.44 -1.27 31.73
N ALA A 485 -16.72 -2.06 30.69
CA ALA A 485 -15.70 -2.71 29.87
C ALA A 485 -15.22 -1.86 28.68
N ASP A 486 -15.82 -0.69 28.42
CA ASP A 486 -15.31 0.25 27.42
C ASP A 486 -14.20 1.14 28.02
N ASP A 487 -13.07 1.20 27.31
CA ASP A 487 -11.90 2.02 27.63
C ASP A 487 -12.13 3.56 27.43
N GLY A 488 -13.36 4.04 27.63
CA GLY A 488 -13.74 5.46 27.59
C GLY A 488 -14.19 6.04 26.24
N ARG A 489 -14.21 5.24 25.17
CA ARG A 489 -14.63 5.68 23.81
C ARG A 489 -16.08 6.15 23.76
N LEU A 490 -16.99 5.43 24.41
CA LEU A 490 -18.41 5.80 24.52
C LEU A 490 -18.58 7.10 25.31
N LYS A 491 -17.77 7.33 26.35
CA LYS A 491 -17.75 8.58 27.12
C LYS A 491 -17.31 9.77 26.24
N VAL A 492 -16.26 9.59 25.43
CA VAL A 492 -15.82 10.60 24.45
C VAL A 492 -16.87 10.88 23.37
N ARG A 493 -17.55 9.85 22.85
CA ARG A 493 -18.68 9.99 21.91
C ARG A 493 -19.80 10.84 22.52
N ILE A 494 -20.29 10.46 23.69
CA ILE A 494 -21.39 11.17 24.36
C ILE A 494 -21.00 12.62 24.70
N GLN A 495 -19.79 12.88 25.17
CA GLN A 495 -19.29 14.24 25.42
C GLN A 495 -19.25 15.09 24.14
N ALA A 496 -18.76 14.53 23.02
CA ALA A 496 -18.72 15.22 21.74
C ALA A 496 -20.13 15.50 21.18
N ALA A 497 -21.10 14.61 21.43
CA ALA A 497 -22.48 14.79 21.02
C ALA A 497 -23.26 15.80 21.92
N LEU A 498 -23.07 15.75 23.24
CA LEU A 498 -23.68 16.71 24.18
C LEU A 498 -23.15 18.13 23.99
N ALA A 499 -21.86 18.29 23.69
CA ALA A 499 -21.29 19.59 23.31
C ALA A 499 -21.93 20.22 22.06
N GLU A 500 -22.67 19.42 21.28
CA GLU A 500 -23.29 19.80 20.02
C GLU A 500 -24.83 19.79 20.03
N SER A 501 -25.43 19.16 21.06
CA SER A 501 -26.87 18.92 21.27
C SER A 501 -27.20 18.76 22.77
N PRO A 502 -26.95 19.76 23.64
CA PRO A 502 -27.00 19.59 25.10
C PRO A 502 -28.41 19.37 25.69
N GLU A 503 -29.46 19.70 24.93
CA GLU A 503 -30.87 19.49 25.32
C GLU A 503 -31.43 18.11 24.90
N GLU A 504 -30.63 17.28 24.22
CA GLU A 504 -31.08 15.96 23.76
C GLU A 504 -31.19 14.99 24.95
N LYS A 505 -32.36 14.38 25.09
CA LYS A 505 -32.78 13.66 26.29
C LYS A 505 -32.17 12.28 26.43
N ASP A 506 -31.95 11.58 25.32
CA ASP A 506 -31.40 10.22 25.33
C ASP A 506 -29.87 10.25 25.45
N LEU A 507 -29.19 11.27 24.90
CA LEU A 507 -27.79 11.60 25.18
C LEU A 507 -27.53 11.89 26.66
N GLN A 508 -28.40 12.68 27.31
CA GLN A 508 -28.32 12.91 28.76
C GLN A 508 -28.48 11.59 29.54
N ALA A 509 -29.40 10.71 29.13
CA ALA A 509 -29.60 9.41 29.75
C ALA A 509 -28.38 8.49 29.59
N TRP A 510 -27.81 8.39 28.38
CA TRP A 510 -26.62 7.57 28.13
C TRP A 510 -25.36 8.10 28.83
N GLY A 511 -25.21 9.43 28.95
CA GLY A 511 -24.14 10.02 29.76
C GLY A 511 -24.25 9.63 31.23
N ALA A 512 -25.44 9.73 31.81
CA ALA A 512 -25.69 9.32 33.20
C ALA A 512 -25.48 7.82 33.41
N LEU A 513 -25.94 6.96 32.47
CA LEU A 513 -25.72 5.51 32.52
C LEU A 513 -24.22 5.14 32.47
N ILE A 514 -23.44 5.79 31.60
CA ILE A 514 -21.98 5.57 31.51
C ILE A 514 -21.30 5.98 32.83
N VAL A 515 -21.60 7.17 33.37
CA VAL A 515 -21.02 7.63 34.64
C VAL A 515 -21.47 6.73 35.79
N ALA A 516 -22.72 6.26 35.80
CA ALA A 516 -23.21 5.36 36.86
C ALA A 516 -22.50 4.00 36.84
N ALA A 517 -22.28 3.45 35.66
CA ALA A 517 -21.56 2.19 35.50
C ALA A 517 -20.07 2.32 35.87
N GLN A 518 -19.41 3.41 35.46
CA GLN A 518 -17.96 3.59 35.62
C GLN A 518 -17.55 4.19 36.97
N GLU A 519 -18.34 5.12 37.52
CA GLU A 519 -18.00 5.96 38.68
C GLU A 519 -19.05 5.90 39.81
N GLY A 520 -20.17 5.20 39.59
CA GLY A 520 -21.24 4.97 40.58
C GLY A 520 -22.38 5.98 40.50
N ARG A 521 -23.58 5.54 40.91
CA ARG A 521 -24.84 6.30 40.84
C ARG A 521 -24.76 7.73 41.37
N ASN A 522 -24.05 7.95 42.48
CA ASN A 522 -23.93 9.29 43.07
C ASN A 522 -23.21 10.27 42.14
N GLN A 523 -22.15 9.84 41.45
CA GLN A 523 -21.45 10.67 40.46
C GLN A 523 -22.32 10.92 39.23
N ALA A 524 -23.14 9.94 38.82
CA ALA A 524 -24.08 10.12 37.72
C ALA A 524 -25.16 11.16 38.03
N ILE A 525 -25.66 11.21 39.28
CA ILE A 525 -26.60 12.24 39.73
C ILE A 525 -25.93 13.62 39.74
N THR A 526 -24.72 13.74 40.30
CA THR A 526 -23.96 15.01 40.28
C THR A 526 -23.68 15.48 38.85
N TRP A 527 -23.23 14.60 37.97
CA TRP A 527 -23.00 14.89 36.55
C TRP A 527 -24.30 15.30 35.83
N LEU A 528 -25.43 14.69 36.15
CA LEU A 528 -26.74 15.02 35.59
C LEU A 528 -27.25 16.38 36.09
N ASP A 529 -26.93 16.76 37.32
CA ASP A 529 -27.27 18.08 37.86
C ASP A 529 -26.51 19.22 37.17
N GLU A 530 -25.29 18.97 36.70
CA GLU A 530 -24.51 19.87 35.82
C GLU A 530 -25.09 19.98 34.40
N GLN A 531 -25.89 19.02 33.93
CA GLN A 531 -26.51 19.07 32.60
C GLN A 531 -27.77 19.95 32.57
N SER A 532 -28.05 20.55 31.41
CA SER A 532 -29.30 21.26 31.09
C SER A 532 -30.50 20.30 30.89
N ALA A 533 -30.67 19.33 31.80
CA ALA A 533 -31.75 18.36 31.82
C ALA A 533 -33.01 18.94 32.48
N THR A 534 -34.15 18.87 31.77
CA THR A 534 -35.47 19.26 32.32
C THR A 534 -35.87 18.34 33.47
N SER A 535 -36.67 18.83 34.43
CA SER A 535 -37.25 18.06 35.56
C SER A 535 -37.66 16.63 35.18
N ASP A 536 -38.49 16.52 34.15
CA ASP A 536 -39.11 15.27 33.71
C ASP A 536 -38.08 14.30 33.10
N ASN A 537 -36.97 14.83 32.57
CA ASN A 537 -35.87 14.00 32.08
C ASN A 537 -34.94 13.60 33.23
N ARG A 538 -34.72 14.45 34.24
CA ARG A 538 -33.98 14.07 35.45
C ARG A 538 -34.68 12.91 36.18
N ILE A 539 -36.01 12.95 36.29
CA ILE A 539 -36.82 11.85 36.86
C ILE A 539 -36.68 10.57 36.02
N ARG A 540 -36.95 10.63 34.70
CA ARG A 540 -36.77 9.48 33.77
C ARG A 540 -35.37 8.87 33.84
N ILE A 541 -34.34 9.69 34.02
CA ILE A 541 -32.96 9.21 34.12
C ILE A 541 -32.70 8.59 35.49
N GLN A 542 -33.23 9.16 36.58
CA GLN A 542 -33.14 8.54 37.91
C GLN A 542 -33.81 7.16 37.95
N GLU A 543 -34.97 7.00 37.30
CA GLU A 543 -35.66 5.70 37.10
C GLU A 543 -34.87 4.70 36.24
N LEU A 544 -33.87 5.15 35.46
CA LEU A 544 -32.94 4.31 34.71
C LEU A 544 -31.64 4.01 35.49
N LEU A 545 -31.51 4.51 36.71
CA LEU A 545 -30.38 4.29 37.63
C LEU A 545 -30.77 3.48 38.89
N ASP A 546 -31.98 2.91 38.90
CA ASP A 546 -32.53 1.97 39.88
C ASP A 546 -32.60 0.53 39.33
#